data_AF-A0A3C0W415-F1
#
_entry.id   AF-A0A3C0W415-F1
#
_cell.length_a   1.000
_cell.length_b   1.000
_cell.length_c   1.000
_cell.angle_alpha   90.00
_cell.angle_beta   90.00
_cell.angle_gamma   90.00
#
_symmetry.space_group_name_H-M   'P 1'
#
loop_
_entity.id
_entity.type
_entity.pdbx_description
1 polymer ?
#
loop_
_entity_poly.entity_id
_entity_poly.type
_entity_poly.pdbx_seq_one_letter_code
_entity_poly.pdbx_strand_id
1 'polypeptide(L)'
;VAKTRRAAAYELVSMINQRTWLGHFEIWPDEGEIVFRHALALPHTERPTLAQAASMIDAAVEAADRYYPAFDFMVRGSKKPKEAIDACLFETVGNA
;
A
#
# COMPACT_ATOMS: atom_id res chain seq x y z
N VAL A 1 10.17 5.78 6.57
CA VAL A 1 10.56 6.63 5.42
C VAL A 1 11.30 7.87 5.92
N ALA A 2 12.54 8.09 5.48
CA ALA A 2 13.31 9.27 5.87
C ALA A 2 12.65 10.58 5.41
N LYS A 3 12.80 11.65 6.19
CA LYS A 3 12.17 12.96 5.91
C LYS A 3 12.48 13.50 4.51
N THR A 4 13.70 13.27 4.01
CA THR A 4 14.15 13.68 2.66
C THR A 4 13.42 12.96 1.52
N ARG A 5 12.84 11.79 1.77
CA ARG A 5 12.13 10.97 0.78
C ARG A 5 10.60 11.06 0.90
N ARG A 6 10.09 11.82 1.87
CA ARG A 6 8.65 11.87 2.18
C ARG A 6 7.81 12.41 1.01
N ALA A 7 8.31 13.41 0.28
CA ALA A 7 7.63 13.93 -0.91
C ALA A 7 7.46 12.85 -2.00
N ALA A 8 8.54 12.14 -2.33
CA ALA A 8 8.51 11.03 -3.28
C ALA A 8 7.59 9.89 -2.82
N ALA A 9 7.55 9.63 -1.51
CA ALA A 9 6.67 8.62 -0.93
C ALA A 9 5.19 9.01 -1.01
N TYR A 10 4.84 10.28 -0.76
CA TYR A 10 3.46 10.74 -0.97
C TYR A 10 3.04 10.67 -2.43
N GLU A 11 3.93 11.00 -3.37
CA GLU A 11 3.68 10.84 -4.80
C GLU A 11 3.44 9.37 -5.17
N LEU A 12 4.30 8.46 -4.71
CA LEU A 12 4.16 7.03 -4.93
C LEU A 12 2.84 6.50 -4.37
N VAL A 13 2.52 6.84 -3.11
CA VAL A 13 1.26 6.44 -2.45
C VAL A 13 0.05 6.96 -3.22
N SER A 14 0.08 8.20 -3.70
CA SER A 14 -1.00 8.76 -4.53
C SER A 14 -1.22 7.94 -5.81
N MET A 15 -0.13 7.55 -6.48
CA MET A 15 -0.22 6.74 -7.69
C MET A 15 -0.65 5.29 -7.43
N ILE A 16 -0.22 4.69 -6.31
CA ILE A 16 -0.65 3.35 -5.88
C ILE A 16 -2.14 3.35 -5.54
N ASN A 17 -2.61 4.34 -4.77
CA ASN A 17 -4.00 4.42 -4.33
C ASN A 17 -4.99 4.57 -5.49
N GLN A 18 -4.58 5.15 -6.63
CA GLN A 18 -5.39 5.17 -7.85
C GLN A 18 -5.65 3.76 -8.44
N ARG A 19 -4.86 2.76 -8.04
CA ARG A 19 -4.93 1.36 -8.49
C ARG A 19 -5.37 0.40 -7.38
N THR A 20 -5.55 0.90 -6.16
CA THR A 20 -6.03 0.12 -5.01
C THR A 20 -7.55 0.25 -4.92
N TRP A 21 -8.27 -0.85 -5.04
CA TRP A 21 -9.74 -0.83 -5.01
C TRP A 21 -10.32 -0.82 -3.60
N LEU A 22 -9.71 -1.57 -2.68
CA LEU A 22 -10.17 -1.70 -1.30
C LEU A 22 -9.10 -1.14 -0.38
N GLY A 23 -9.46 -0.17 0.45
CA GLY A 23 -8.53 0.53 1.33
C GLY A 23 -7.62 1.53 0.62
N HIS A 24 -6.57 1.96 1.32
CA HIS A 24 -5.54 2.86 0.79
C HIS A 24 -4.27 2.78 1.64
N PHE A 25 -3.15 3.22 1.07
CA PHE A 25 -1.92 3.46 1.81
C PHE A 25 -1.85 4.89 2.32
N GLU A 26 -1.26 5.05 3.49
CA GLU A 26 -0.94 6.32 4.12
C GLU A 26 0.49 6.30 4.67
N ILE A 27 1.07 7.49 4.90
CA ILE A 27 2.36 7.63 5.55
C ILE A 27 2.14 8.32 6.89
N TRP A 28 2.44 7.62 7.98
CA TRP A 28 2.35 8.20 9.31
C TRP A 28 3.42 9.27 9.49
N PRO A 29 3.03 10.49 9.90
CA PRO A 29 3.92 11.66 9.88
C PRO A 29 5.01 11.60 10.95
N ASP A 30 4.85 10.80 11.99
CA ASP A 30 5.78 10.74 13.13
C ASP A 30 6.86 9.68 12.91
N GLU A 31 6.48 8.44 12.58
CA GLU A 31 7.45 7.37 12.32
C GLU A 31 7.88 7.27 10.85
N GLY A 32 7.14 7.89 9.92
CA GLY A 32 7.34 7.71 8.49
C GLY A 32 7.00 6.30 8.01
N GLU A 33 6.20 5.56 8.76
CA GLU A 33 5.73 4.23 8.40
C GLU A 33 4.70 4.29 7.27
N ILE A 34 4.73 3.29 6.40
CA ILE A 34 3.74 3.12 5.34
C ILE A 34 2.72 2.12 5.86
N VAL A 35 1.47 2.55 5.96
CA VAL A 35 0.40 1.76 6.58
C VAL A 35 -0.72 1.59 5.57
N PHE A 36 -1.26 0.38 5.48
CA PHE A 36 -2.49 0.11 4.75
C PHE A 36 -3.68 0.27 5.68
N ARG A 37 -4.65 1.10 5.27
CA ARG A 37 -5.87 1.38 6.02
C ARG A 37 -7.08 0.92 5.22
N HIS A 38 -7.85 0.00 5.81
CA HIS A 38 -9.14 -0.43 5.30
C HIS A 38 -10.22 -0.14 6.34
N ALA A 39 -11.25 0.61 5.94
CA ALA A 39 -12.42 0.87 6.76
C ALA A 39 -13.61 0.05 6.25
N LEU A 40 -14.48 -0.36 7.17
CA LEU A 40 -15.79 -0.91 6.86
C LEU A 40 -16.82 -0.06 7.59
N ALA A 41 -17.77 0.49 6.84
CA ALA A 41 -18.88 1.22 7.41
C ALA A 41 -19.91 0.21 7.94
N LEU A 42 -20.21 0.30 9.24
CA LEU A 42 -21.20 -0.55 9.90
C LEU A 42 -22.29 0.31 10.53
N PRO A 43 -23.57 -0.08 10.43
CA PRO A 43 -24.63 0.49 11.25
C PRO A 43 -24.32 0.35 12.74
N HIS A 44 -24.84 1.26 13.57
CA HIS A 44 -24.48 1.41 15.00
C HIS A 44 -24.56 0.14 15.85
N THR A 45 -25.38 -0.84 15.46
CA THR A 45 -25.58 -2.09 16.21
C THR A 45 -24.94 -3.31 15.55
N GLU A 46 -24.32 -3.13 14.37
CA GLU A 46 -23.75 -4.23 13.61
C GLU A 46 -22.27 -4.43 13.92
N ARG A 47 -21.85 -5.69 13.85
CA ARG A 47 -20.45 -6.09 13.93
C ARG A 47 -20.06 -6.67 12.57
N PRO A 48 -18.79 -6.55 12.16
CA PRO A 48 -18.34 -7.23 10.95
C PRO A 48 -18.53 -8.73 11.14
N THR A 49 -19.06 -9.39 10.11
CA THR A 49 -19.03 -10.84 10.02
C THR A 49 -17.58 -11.33 9.91
N LEU A 50 -17.32 -12.58 10.27
CA LEU A 50 -16.01 -13.19 10.08
C LEU A 50 -15.56 -13.15 8.61
N ALA A 51 -16.51 -13.32 7.67
CA ALA A 51 -16.23 -13.22 6.24
C ALA A 51 -15.79 -11.80 5.83
N GLN A 52 -16.47 -10.76 6.33
CA GLN A 52 -16.06 -9.37 6.06
C GLN A 52 -14.67 -9.07 6.65
N ALA A 53 -14.41 -9.51 7.88
CA ALA A 53 -13.11 -9.33 8.50
C ALA A 53 -12.00 -10.06 7.73
N ALA A 54 -12.24 -11.30 7.29
CA ALA A 54 -11.31 -12.06 6.46
C ALA A 54 -11.05 -11.35 5.13
N SER A 55 -12.09 -10.89 4.42
CA SER A 55 -11.92 -10.16 3.16
C SER A 55 -11.14 -8.85 3.33
N MET A 56 -11.28 -8.15 4.46
CA MET A 56 -10.46 -6.97 4.76
C MET A 56 -8.99 -7.31 4.95
N ILE A 57 -8.69 -8.44 5.59
CA ILE A 57 -7.31 -8.95 5.77
C ILE A 57 -6.73 -9.37 4.42
N ASP A 58 -7.49 -10.13 3.62
CA ASP A 58 -7.07 -10.59 2.29
C ASP A 58 -6.73 -9.39 1.40
N ALA A 59 -7.57 -8.35 1.38
CA ALA A 59 -7.31 -7.12 0.63
C ALA A 59 -6.03 -6.40 1.10
N ALA A 60 -5.77 -6.40 2.41
CA ALA A 60 -4.57 -5.79 2.97
C ALA A 60 -3.30 -6.56 2.59
N VAL A 61 -3.35 -7.89 2.66
CA VAL A 61 -2.22 -8.77 2.27
C VAL A 61 -1.96 -8.67 0.78
N GLU A 62 -3.00 -8.76 -0.07
CA GLU A 62 -2.86 -8.63 -1.51
C GLU A 62 -2.24 -7.27 -1.89
N ALA A 63 -2.73 -6.17 -1.31
CA ALA A 63 -2.18 -4.85 -1.56
C ALA A 63 -0.72 -4.75 -1.08
N ALA A 64 -0.40 -5.26 0.11
CA ALA A 64 0.96 -5.25 0.63
C ALA A 64 1.91 -6.03 -0.28
N ASP A 65 1.58 -7.27 -0.65
CA ASP A 65 2.43 -8.11 -1.51
C ASP A 65 2.61 -7.50 -2.89
N ARG A 66 1.53 -6.97 -3.48
CA ARG A 66 1.55 -6.35 -4.80
C ARG A 66 2.43 -5.10 -4.86
N TYR A 67 2.37 -4.26 -3.82
CA TYR A 67 3.03 -2.95 -3.81
C TYR A 67 4.33 -2.90 -3.00
N TYR A 68 4.67 -3.95 -2.27
CA TYR A 68 5.94 -4.06 -1.56
C TYR A 68 7.15 -3.78 -2.45
N PRO A 69 7.25 -4.29 -3.70
CA PRO A 69 8.37 -3.99 -4.58
C PRO A 69 8.53 -2.50 -4.88
N ALA A 70 7.46 -1.75 -5.09
CA ALA A 70 7.53 -0.30 -5.32
C ALA A 70 8.03 0.45 -4.08
N PHE A 71 7.56 0.07 -2.90
CA PHE A 71 8.00 0.67 -1.65
C PHE A 71 9.46 0.35 -1.35
N ASP A 72 9.88 -0.91 -1.50
CA ASP A 72 11.26 -1.34 -1.32
C ASP A 72 12.20 -0.63 -2.33
N PHE A 73 11.79 -0.55 -3.60
CA PHE A 73 12.53 0.15 -4.65
C PHE A 73 12.68 1.64 -4.35
N MET A 74 11.64 2.30 -3.84
CA MET A 74 11.71 3.71 -3.42
C MET A 74 12.61 3.91 -2.19
N VAL A 75 12.58 3.00 -1.22
CA VAL A 75 13.38 3.09 0.00
C VAL A 75 14.87 2.84 -0.29
N ARG A 76 15.19 1.92 -1.21
CA ARG A 76 16.58 1.58 -1.57
C ARG A 76 17.15 2.42 -2.71
N GLY A 77 16.32 2.81 -3.67
CA GLY A 77 16.76 3.45 -4.91
C GLY A 77 16.95 4.96 -4.82
N SER A 78 17.55 5.54 -5.86
CA SER A 78 17.70 6.98 -6.11
C SER A 78 16.81 7.47 -7.27
N LYS A 79 15.80 6.67 -7.62
CA LYS A 79 14.97 6.79 -8.83
C LYS A 79 13.61 7.43 -8.57
N LYS A 80 12.95 7.92 -9.64
CA LYS A 80 11.69 8.67 -9.54
C LYS A 80 10.52 7.74 -9.17
N PRO A 81 9.47 8.21 -8.47
CA PRO A 81 8.30 7.41 -8.06
C PRO A 81 7.63 6.63 -9.21
N LYS A 82 7.63 7.21 -10.41
CA LYS A 82 7.11 6.54 -11.61
C LYS A 82 7.85 5.24 -11.95
N GLU A 83 9.18 5.24 -11.85
CA GLU A 83 9.99 4.02 -12.08
C GLU A 83 9.74 2.97 -10.99
N ALA A 84 9.38 3.39 -9.77
CA ALA A 84 9.07 2.48 -8.68
C ALA A 84 7.74 1.74 -8.91
N ILE A 85 6.73 2.41 -9.48
CA ILE A 85 5.47 1.75 -9.85
C ILE A 85 5.66 0.74 -10.98
N ASP A 86 6.54 1.03 -11.93
CA ASP A 86 6.82 0.09 -13.00
C ASP A 86 7.39 -1.23 -12.43
N ALA A 87 8.17 -1.19 -11.34
CA ALA A 87 8.64 -2.38 -10.63
C ALA A 87 7.52 -3.26 -10.04
N CYS A 88 6.31 -2.73 -9.84
CA CYS A 88 5.11 -3.49 -9.46
C CYS A 88 4.30 -4.00 -10.66
N LEU A 89 4.48 -3.41 -11.85
CA LEU A 89 3.76 -3.79 -13.08
C LEU A 89 4.45 -4.92 -13.83
N PHE A 90 5.75 -5.12 -13.61
CA PHE A 90 6.38 -6.38 -13.94
C PHE A 90 5.93 -7.41 -12.91
N GLU A 91 4.92 -8.21 -13.30
CA GLU A 91 4.59 -9.44 -12.60
C GLU A 91 5.89 -10.11 -12.18
N THR A 92 6.00 -10.45 -10.89
CA THR A 92 6.95 -11.43 -10.44
C THR A 92 6.74 -12.68 -11.29
N VAL A 93 7.53 -12.85 -12.35
CA VAL A 93 7.77 -14.15 -12.94
C VAL A 93 8.40 -14.93 -11.79
N GLY A 94 7.59 -15.75 -11.14
CA GLY A 94 7.97 -16.48 -9.95
C GLY A 94 9.25 -17.25 -10.24
N ASN A 95 10.32 -16.94 -9.51
CA ASN A 95 11.41 -17.89 -9.34
C ASN A 95 11.17 -18.53 -7.97
N ALA A 96 10.48 -19.67 -8.01
CA ALA A 96 10.60 -20.71 -7.00
C ALA A 96 11.96 -21.41 -7.14
#